data_AF-A0A2N2M1Y2-F1
#
_entry.id   AF-A0A2N2M1Y2-F1
#
_cell.length_a   1.000
_cell.length_b   1.000
_cell.length_c   1.000
_cell.angle_alpha   90.00
_cell.angle_beta   90.00
_cell.angle_gamma   90.00
#
_symmetry.space_group_name_H-M   'P 1'
#
loop_
_entity.id
_entity.type
_entity.pdbx_description
1 polymer ?
#
loop_
_entity_poly.entity_id
_entity_poly.type
_entity_poly.pdbx_seq_one_letter_code
_entity_poly.pdbx_strand_id
1 'polypeptide(L)'
;MTNSFVHLHAHSYYSLLEGLIAPKDLVRTAQGSGMNAIALVDHRSMTGAVEFENACKLDGIHPIYGLEIDIKWQGVSGPVVLLAMDRDGWSNLCRLSSRLMMDVNNVGEYALSFSELSLFSDGLLLLTGGQRSLLDTFIARSQDQTAIDWLETLNAMFPQRLYIELQQHQPQGEIHCRKLVKTTQNLNLPFVATQDIFYLKQEDAELQKTLAAMRLNCKIKDLPAAKAAPERSFFTSMEEMQQRFSWIPQALENARLIEERCQFVLPLGELHFPDVPIPPGKTIGEVLKEKAFQGAIRRYGGLTPQITQRLDYELSVISQKGYEPIFLIVEELLDFARKSGVPISSRGSAASSLVAYCLGITNPDPLALNLYFERFLNPARSKPPDIDTDLCSRRRDLVIQHVFETYGADRVAMVATINRFRPRSALGEVAKAHGLDSPEVRQLVETLPHFFSFGLSDEERDNPFAGLADSYPKYRVIFEQAQLLLKQPRHLSMHPGGILVAPGEITDLVPVMRSGGKGVTITQYDLEGVEQFGLVKIDLLGIRGLSVLGDVAEAIYSWRRSEYSNAMQVLQDIPLEDAETSEKVRLGQTIGCFQIESPGMRATLREIQADSRDDIMSALALYRPGPLRGGLKD
;
A
#
# COMPACT_ATOMS: atom_id res chain seq x y z
N MET A 1 42.33 10.62 -0.71
CA MET A 1 41.15 10.21 0.07
C MET A 1 39.95 10.46 -0.82
N THR A 2 39.15 9.43 -1.11
CA THR A 2 37.93 9.59 -1.92
C THR A 2 37.02 10.60 -1.22
N ASN A 3 36.47 11.55 -1.97
CA ASN A 3 35.75 12.72 -1.47
C ASN A 3 34.23 12.45 -1.32
N SER A 4 33.83 11.22 -0.96
CA SER A 4 32.42 10.82 -0.88
C SER A 4 31.72 11.24 0.41
N PHE A 5 30.42 11.49 0.36
CA PHE A 5 29.58 11.68 1.54
C PHE A 5 28.21 11.10 1.23
N VAL A 6 27.51 10.65 2.26
CA VAL A 6 26.19 10.01 2.14
C VAL A 6 25.20 10.72 3.05
N HIS A 7 24.05 11.08 2.49
CA HIS A 7 22.94 11.57 3.30
C HIS A 7 22.25 10.40 4.00
N LEU A 8 22.24 10.43 5.33
CA LEU A 8 21.64 9.40 6.18
C LEU A 8 20.26 9.79 6.75
N HIS A 9 19.80 11.01 6.48
CA HIS A 9 18.57 11.57 7.06
C HIS A 9 17.74 12.35 6.01
N ALA A 10 17.08 11.64 5.09
CA ALA A 10 16.20 12.26 4.11
C ALA A 10 14.76 11.74 4.16
N HIS A 11 13.82 12.66 4.05
CA HIS A 11 12.39 12.42 4.02
C HIS A 11 11.85 12.54 2.60
N SER A 12 11.05 11.58 2.18
CA SER A 12 10.27 11.67 0.95
C SER A 12 8.87 12.22 1.21
N TYR A 13 8.10 12.40 0.15
CA TYR A 13 6.68 12.73 0.22
C TYR A 13 5.79 11.63 0.88
N TYR A 14 6.38 10.50 1.27
CA TYR A 14 5.72 9.47 2.07
C TYR A 14 5.84 9.73 3.58
N SER A 15 6.70 10.66 3.99
CA SER A 15 6.50 11.45 5.21
C SER A 15 5.31 12.38 4.98
N LEU A 16 4.10 11.81 5.08
CA LEU A 16 2.87 12.43 4.59
C LEU A 16 2.65 13.82 5.19
N LEU A 17 2.51 14.80 4.30
CA LEU A 17 2.32 16.22 4.65
C LEU A 17 3.50 16.82 5.45
N GLU A 18 4.70 16.25 5.29
CA GLU A 18 5.94 16.74 5.89
C GLU A 18 7.05 16.90 4.84
N GLY A 19 7.36 15.82 4.10
CA GLY A 19 8.33 15.83 3.01
C GLY A 19 7.70 16.15 1.65
N LEU A 20 8.51 16.68 0.74
CA LEU A 20 8.10 17.09 -0.62
C LEU A 20 8.73 16.27 -1.75
N ILE A 21 9.72 15.43 -1.43
CA ILE A 21 10.59 14.82 -2.43
C ILE A 21 10.04 13.46 -2.85
N ALA A 22 9.84 13.23 -4.14
CA ALA A 22 9.59 11.87 -4.61
C ALA A 22 10.86 11.02 -4.42
N PRO A 23 10.78 9.75 -3.97
CA PRO A 23 11.96 8.88 -3.81
C PRO A 23 12.85 8.85 -5.05
N LYS A 24 12.25 8.83 -6.25
CA LYS A 24 12.97 8.90 -7.52
C LYS A 24 13.79 10.18 -7.70
N ASP A 25 13.24 11.33 -7.32
CA ASP A 25 13.94 12.60 -7.46
C ASP A 25 15.05 12.73 -6.40
N LEU A 26 14.84 12.20 -5.19
CA LEU A 26 15.86 12.10 -4.15
C LEU A 26 17.10 11.32 -4.63
N VAL A 27 16.88 10.13 -5.20
CA VAL A 27 17.93 9.27 -5.74
C VAL A 27 18.68 9.94 -6.89
N ARG A 28 17.94 10.56 -7.82
CA ARG A 28 18.55 11.28 -8.95
C ARG A 28 19.40 12.46 -8.51
N THR A 29 18.95 13.21 -7.50
CA THR A 29 19.74 14.32 -6.95
C THR A 29 21.00 13.80 -6.28
N ALA A 30 20.94 12.67 -5.56
CA ALA A 30 22.12 12.04 -4.98
C ALA A 30 23.12 11.60 -6.05
N GLN A 31 22.66 10.90 -7.09
CA GLN A 31 23.48 10.47 -8.23
C GLN A 31 24.12 11.67 -8.94
N GLY A 32 23.33 12.70 -9.27
CA GLY A 32 23.80 13.92 -9.93
C GLY A 32 24.80 14.71 -9.10
N SER A 33 24.79 14.51 -7.77
CA SER A 33 25.76 15.11 -6.83
C SER A 33 26.98 14.21 -6.59
N GLY A 34 27.12 13.08 -7.29
CA GLY A 34 28.27 12.17 -7.16
C GLY A 34 28.26 11.29 -5.90
N MET A 35 27.11 11.12 -5.24
CA MET A 35 26.94 10.18 -4.14
C MET A 35 26.70 8.77 -4.68
N ASN A 36 27.20 7.75 -3.98
CA ASN A 36 26.99 6.35 -4.35
C ASN A 36 25.90 5.67 -3.50
N ALA A 37 25.47 6.30 -2.42
CA ALA A 37 24.48 5.81 -1.49
C ALA A 37 23.59 6.95 -1.00
N ILE A 38 22.39 6.63 -0.53
CA ILE A 38 21.52 7.55 0.19
C ILE A 38 20.56 6.79 1.10
N ALA A 39 20.19 7.37 2.23
CA ALA A 39 19.17 6.83 3.11
C ALA A 39 17.80 7.47 2.87
N LEU A 40 16.75 6.64 2.93
CA LEU A 40 15.37 7.08 3.08
C LEU A 40 14.89 6.78 4.49
N VAL A 41 14.51 7.82 5.24
CA VAL A 41 14.07 7.74 6.64
C VAL A 41 12.74 8.45 6.82
N ASP A 42 11.70 7.96 6.14
CA ASP A 42 10.38 8.58 6.26
C ASP A 42 9.86 8.54 7.72
N HIS A 43 9.09 9.55 8.09
CA HIS A 43 8.58 9.70 9.45
C HIS A 43 7.40 8.76 9.70
N ARG A 44 7.56 7.84 10.67
CA ARG A 44 6.59 6.83 11.17
C ARG A 44 6.18 5.73 10.19
N SER A 45 6.30 5.96 8.89
CA SER A 45 5.85 5.05 7.83
C SER A 45 7.02 4.65 6.94
N MET A 46 6.95 3.45 6.37
CA MET A 46 7.92 2.97 5.37
C MET A 46 7.30 2.79 3.97
N THR A 47 6.16 3.45 3.71
CA THR A 47 5.43 3.36 2.43
C THR A 47 6.33 3.59 1.20
N GLY A 48 7.34 4.46 1.31
CA GLY A 48 8.22 4.80 0.19
C GLY A 48 9.30 3.78 -0.17
N ALA A 49 9.51 2.75 0.65
CA ALA A 49 10.67 1.86 0.52
C ALA A 49 10.78 1.15 -0.84
N VAL A 50 9.65 0.66 -1.38
CA VAL A 50 9.65 -0.06 -2.68
C VAL A 50 9.92 0.90 -3.85
N GLU A 51 9.31 2.09 -3.84
CA GLU A 51 9.56 3.09 -4.88
C GLU A 51 11.01 3.58 -4.85
N PHE A 52 11.54 3.77 -3.64
CA PHE A 52 12.95 4.10 -3.40
C PHE A 52 13.91 3.03 -3.90
N GLU A 53 13.65 1.77 -3.58
CA GLU A 53 14.45 0.64 -4.03
C GLU A 53 14.51 0.53 -5.55
N ASN A 54 13.36 0.68 -6.21
CA ASN A 54 13.29 0.66 -7.66
C ASN A 54 14.06 1.84 -8.29
N ALA A 55 14.01 3.02 -7.68
CA ALA A 55 14.79 4.17 -8.13
C ALA A 55 16.31 3.95 -7.94
N CYS A 56 16.72 3.46 -6.78
CA CYS A 56 18.11 3.13 -6.47
C CYS A 56 18.68 2.10 -7.44
N LYS A 57 17.94 1.01 -7.71
CA LYS A 57 18.30 0.00 -8.72
C LYS A 57 18.45 0.58 -10.12
N LEU A 58 17.55 1.48 -10.53
CA LEU A 58 17.59 2.09 -11.86
C LEU A 58 18.82 2.99 -12.05
N ASP A 59 19.16 3.79 -11.03
CA ASP A 59 20.20 4.82 -11.12
C ASP A 59 21.56 4.36 -10.56
N GLY A 60 21.66 3.11 -10.07
CA GLY A 60 22.89 2.50 -9.57
C GLY A 60 23.34 3.03 -8.21
N ILE A 61 22.41 3.45 -7.36
CA ILE A 61 22.66 4.00 -6.02
C ILE A 61 22.40 2.93 -4.97
N HIS A 62 23.26 2.84 -3.97
CA HIS A 62 23.09 1.96 -2.80
C HIS A 62 21.99 2.50 -1.86
N PRO A 63 20.89 1.77 -1.66
CA PRO A 63 19.81 2.18 -0.77
C PRO A 63 20.17 1.89 0.69
N ILE A 64 19.93 2.87 1.57
CA ILE A 64 19.91 2.65 3.03
C ILE A 64 18.47 2.86 3.50
N TYR A 65 17.89 1.85 4.13
CA TYR A 65 16.52 1.95 4.64
C TYR A 65 16.51 2.32 6.11
N GLY A 66 15.68 3.29 6.45
CA GLY A 66 15.47 3.66 7.83
C GLY A 66 14.07 4.19 8.09
N LEU A 67 13.91 4.68 9.31
CA LEU A 67 12.65 5.15 9.85
C LEU A 67 12.94 6.22 10.89
N GLU A 68 12.33 7.40 10.75
CA GLU A 68 12.27 8.38 11.84
C GLU A 68 11.06 8.05 12.73
N ILE A 69 11.27 7.93 14.04
CA ILE A 69 10.20 7.71 15.03
C ILE A 69 10.33 8.66 16.21
N ASP A 70 9.21 9.14 16.74
CA ASP A 70 9.20 9.85 18.01
C ASP A 70 9.34 8.84 19.17
N ILE A 71 10.18 9.16 20.15
CA ILE A 71 10.31 8.42 21.41
C ILE A 71 10.00 9.31 22.60
N LYS A 72 9.37 8.75 23.63
CA LYS A 72 8.98 9.45 24.85
C LYS A 72 9.98 9.20 25.98
N TRP A 73 10.48 10.28 26.57
CA TRP A 73 11.37 10.27 27.72
C TRP A 73 10.94 11.34 28.74
N GLN A 74 10.69 10.92 29.99
CA GLN A 74 10.34 11.83 31.09
C GLN A 74 9.23 12.84 30.76
N GLY A 75 8.23 12.43 29.97
CA GLY A 75 7.09 13.27 29.59
C GLY A 75 7.32 14.19 28.39
N VAL A 76 8.49 14.13 27.74
CA VAL A 76 8.80 14.84 26.48
C VAL A 76 8.99 13.80 25.38
N SER A 77 8.54 14.11 24.17
CA SER A 77 8.77 13.27 22.99
C SER A 77 9.64 13.99 21.96
N GLY A 78 10.46 13.24 21.24
CA GLY A 78 11.22 13.75 20.12
C GLY A 78 11.75 12.62 19.22
N PRO A 79 12.14 12.95 17.98
CA PRO A 79 12.53 11.97 16.99
C PRO A 79 13.89 11.33 17.29
N VAL A 80 14.02 10.09 16.85
CA VAL A 80 15.29 9.38 16.60
C VAL A 80 15.22 8.73 15.23
N VAL A 81 16.38 8.51 14.62
CA VAL A 81 16.49 7.84 13.32
C VAL A 81 17.02 6.42 13.52
N LEU A 82 16.35 5.45 12.92
CA LEU A 82 16.76 4.05 12.91
C LEU A 82 17.12 3.63 11.50
N LEU A 83 18.26 2.97 11.32
CA LEU A 83 18.72 2.44 10.04
C LEU A 83 18.84 0.91 10.13
N ALA A 84 18.33 0.19 9.13
CA ALA A 84 18.47 -1.26 9.06
C ALA A 84 19.89 -1.63 8.60
N MET A 85 20.58 -2.46 9.38
CA MET A 85 21.88 -3.02 8.99
C MET A 85 21.71 -4.33 8.20
N ASP A 86 20.70 -5.11 8.57
CA ASP A 86 20.44 -6.46 8.08
C ASP A 86 18.92 -6.76 8.03
N ARG A 87 18.58 -8.03 7.79
CA ARG A 87 17.19 -8.50 7.71
C ARG A 87 16.44 -8.36 9.04
N ASP A 88 17.10 -8.61 10.17
CA ASP A 88 16.47 -8.47 11.48
C ASP A 88 16.17 -7.00 11.76
N GLY A 89 17.09 -6.11 11.37
CA GLY A 89 16.89 -4.67 11.36
C GLY A 89 15.67 -4.26 10.53
N TRP A 90 15.55 -4.75 9.30
CA TRP A 90 14.38 -4.47 8.46
C TRP A 90 13.06 -4.92 9.11
N SER A 91 12.99 -6.16 9.60
CA SER A 91 11.81 -6.66 10.31
C SER A 91 11.50 -5.82 11.55
N ASN A 92 12.51 -5.37 12.27
CA ASN A 92 12.32 -4.49 13.43
C ASN A 92 11.84 -3.08 13.05
N LEU A 93 12.31 -2.49 11.94
CA LEU A 93 11.71 -1.26 11.40
C LEU A 93 10.23 -1.47 11.08
N CYS A 94 9.88 -2.59 10.44
CA CYS A 94 8.51 -2.93 10.11
C CYS A 94 7.63 -3.04 11.36
N ARG A 95 8.10 -3.73 12.40
CA ARG A 95 7.39 -3.88 13.68
C ARG A 95 7.23 -2.54 14.41
N LEU A 96 8.27 -1.71 14.47
CA LEU A 96 8.22 -0.40 15.12
C LEU A 96 7.26 0.56 14.43
N SER A 97 7.35 0.66 13.10
CA SER A 97 6.41 1.44 12.28
C SER A 97 4.98 0.92 12.46
N SER A 98 4.78 -0.40 12.45
CA SER A 98 3.46 -1.01 12.66
C SER A 98 2.90 -0.68 14.03
N ARG A 99 3.72 -0.77 15.09
CA ARG A 99 3.30 -0.49 16.45
C ARG A 99 2.82 0.95 16.62
N LEU A 100 3.55 1.91 16.04
CA LEU A 100 3.15 3.33 16.01
C LEU A 100 1.81 3.54 15.29
N MET A 101 1.62 2.86 14.16
CA MET A 101 0.50 3.11 13.26
C MET A 101 -0.73 2.23 13.55
N MET A 102 -0.65 1.33 14.54
CA MET A 102 -1.74 0.44 14.95
C MET A 102 -2.57 0.97 16.13
N ASP A 103 -2.09 1.95 16.88
CA ASP A 103 -2.83 2.56 17.99
C ASP A 103 -3.67 3.76 17.52
N VAL A 104 -4.94 3.49 17.19
CA VAL A 104 -5.89 4.49 16.68
C VAL A 104 -6.35 5.48 17.77
N ASN A 105 -6.14 5.15 19.04
CA ASN A 105 -6.55 6.00 20.16
C ASN A 105 -5.55 7.11 20.45
N ASN A 106 -4.34 7.02 19.90
CA ASN A 106 -3.27 7.96 20.15
C ASN A 106 -3.28 9.12 19.13
N VAL A 107 -4.40 9.86 19.09
CA VAL A 107 -4.55 11.04 18.24
C VAL A 107 -3.76 12.20 18.85
N GLY A 108 -2.46 12.29 18.56
CA GLY A 108 -1.65 13.47 18.85
C GLY A 108 -0.23 13.23 19.36
N GLU A 109 0.08 12.07 19.91
CA GLU A 109 1.44 11.69 20.37
C GLU A 109 1.80 10.27 19.88
N TYR A 110 2.05 10.12 18.58
CA TYR A 110 2.62 8.89 18.01
C TYR A 110 4.09 8.72 18.41
N ALA A 111 4.33 8.44 19.69
CA ALA A 111 5.66 8.24 20.26
C ALA A 111 5.74 6.90 20.98
N LEU A 112 6.84 6.17 20.76
CA LEU A 112 7.11 4.92 21.47
C LEU A 112 7.79 5.19 22.81
N SER A 113 7.51 4.35 23.80
CA SER A 113 8.32 4.29 25.01
C SER A 113 9.66 3.61 24.76
N PHE A 114 10.64 3.88 25.62
CA PHE A 114 11.94 3.19 25.58
C PHE A 114 11.82 1.67 25.71
N SER A 115 10.89 1.19 26.52
CA SER A 115 10.59 -0.24 26.66
C SER A 115 10.03 -0.86 25.38
N GLU A 116 9.37 -0.09 24.53
CA GLU A 116 8.88 -0.60 23.25
C GLU A 116 9.99 -0.61 22.20
N LEU A 117 10.85 0.41 22.20
CA LEU A 117 12.03 0.46 21.35
C LEU A 117 13.00 -0.69 21.66
N SER A 118 13.21 -1.00 22.94
CA SER A 118 14.16 -2.05 23.35
C SER A 118 13.79 -3.45 22.85
N LEU A 119 12.49 -3.73 22.68
CA LEU A 119 11.99 -5.02 22.15
C LEU A 119 12.40 -5.29 20.71
N PHE A 120 12.68 -4.25 19.93
CA PHE A 120 12.93 -4.33 18.49
C PHE A 120 14.22 -3.61 18.11
N SER A 121 15.26 -3.74 18.94
CA SER A 121 16.52 -3.00 18.76
C SER A 121 17.59 -3.76 17.95
N ASP A 122 17.48 -5.08 17.80
CA ASP A 122 18.47 -5.90 17.08
C ASP A 122 18.52 -5.56 15.58
N GLY A 123 19.71 -5.67 14.97
CA GLY A 123 19.92 -5.35 13.55
C GLY A 123 19.79 -3.86 13.17
N LEU A 124 19.47 -2.98 14.13
CA LEU A 124 19.29 -1.54 13.90
C LEU A 124 20.49 -0.69 14.34
N LEU A 125 20.71 0.42 13.65
CA LEU A 125 21.62 1.50 14.05
C LEU A 125 20.79 2.74 14.37
N LEU A 126 21.12 3.45 15.47
CA LEU A 126 20.37 4.62 15.94
C LEU A 126 21.18 5.90 15.79
N LEU A 127 20.57 6.93 15.18
CA LEU A 127 21.03 8.33 15.23
C LEU A 127 20.12 9.11 16.17
N THR A 128 20.71 10.05 16.92
CA THR A 128 19.97 10.73 18.01
C THR A 128 18.84 11.66 17.55
N GLY A 129 18.67 11.93 16.25
CA GLY A 129 17.55 12.71 15.69
C GLY A 129 17.86 14.20 15.42
N GLY A 130 19.12 14.61 15.56
CA GLY A 130 19.61 15.95 15.26
C GLY A 130 18.84 17.08 15.95
N GLN A 131 18.62 18.20 15.23
CA GLN A 131 18.14 19.46 15.82
C GLN A 131 16.74 19.37 16.46
N ARG A 132 15.91 18.43 16.00
CA ARG A 132 14.55 18.20 16.55
C ARG A 132 14.56 17.24 17.74
N SER A 133 15.68 16.59 18.03
CA SER A 133 15.77 15.52 19.02
C SER A 133 15.55 15.97 20.47
N LEU A 134 15.33 14.97 21.32
CA LEU A 134 15.38 15.13 22.77
C LEU A 134 16.76 15.62 23.25
N LEU A 135 17.84 15.14 22.62
CA LEU A 135 19.21 15.51 22.99
C LEU A 135 19.45 17.01 22.82
N ASP A 136 19.18 17.55 21.63
CA ASP A 136 19.31 18.97 21.34
C ASP A 136 18.39 19.81 22.26
N THR A 137 17.18 19.30 22.55
CA THR A 137 16.26 19.94 23.50
C THR A 137 16.86 20.05 24.91
N PHE A 138 17.46 18.99 25.44
CA PHE A 138 18.09 19.00 26.76
C PHE A 138 19.32 19.92 26.80
N ILE A 139 20.17 19.87 25.78
CA ILE A 139 21.37 20.72 25.70
C ILE A 139 21.01 22.20 25.55
N ALA A 140 19.97 22.52 24.78
CA ALA A 140 19.45 23.89 24.65
C ALA A 140 18.92 24.42 25.99
N ARG A 141 18.28 23.56 26.80
CA ARG A 141 17.79 23.87 28.14
C ARG A 141 18.84 23.76 29.24
N SER A 142 20.10 23.45 28.89
CA SER A 142 21.22 23.22 29.82
C SER A 142 20.94 22.12 30.85
N GLN A 143 20.24 21.07 30.42
CA GLN A 143 19.92 19.87 31.19
C GLN A 143 20.93 18.75 30.88
N ASP A 144 22.23 19.04 31.06
CA ASP A 144 23.32 18.19 30.60
C ASP A 144 23.30 16.78 31.23
N GLN A 145 22.94 16.65 32.51
CA GLN A 145 22.82 15.34 33.16
C GLN A 145 21.70 14.49 32.52
N THR A 146 20.55 15.10 32.22
CA THR A 146 19.44 14.39 31.56
C THR A 146 19.83 13.92 30.16
N ALA A 147 20.61 14.73 29.43
CA ALA A 147 21.17 14.33 28.14
C ALA A 147 22.11 13.13 28.25
N ILE A 148 22.99 13.12 29.27
CA ILE A 148 23.90 12.00 29.55
C ILE A 148 23.11 10.73 29.89
N ASP A 149 22.16 10.81 30.81
CA ASP A 149 21.34 9.65 31.24
C ASP A 149 20.57 9.04 30.05
N TRP A 150 20.04 9.89 29.16
CA TRP A 150 19.36 9.48 27.94
C TRP A 150 20.29 8.76 26.97
N LEU A 151 21.50 9.29 26.74
CA LEU A 151 22.51 8.68 25.88
C LEU A 151 23.03 7.34 26.44
N GLU A 152 23.26 7.24 27.75
CA GLU A 152 23.67 5.99 28.38
C GLU A 152 22.60 4.90 28.23
N THR A 153 21.33 5.29 28.40
CA THR A 153 20.19 4.38 28.21
C THR A 153 20.10 3.90 26.75
N LEU A 154 20.26 4.80 25.78
CA LEU A 154 20.30 4.43 24.36
C LEU A 154 21.52 3.54 24.04
N ASN A 155 22.69 3.84 24.59
CA ASN A 155 23.91 3.09 24.32
C ASN A 155 23.83 1.66 24.88
N ALA A 156 23.15 1.47 26.01
CA ALA A 156 22.86 0.14 26.54
C ALA A 156 21.98 -0.70 25.60
N MET A 157 21.06 -0.08 24.87
CA MET A 157 20.21 -0.75 23.87
C MET A 157 20.90 -0.93 22.51
N PHE A 158 21.74 0.04 22.11
CA PHE A 158 22.42 0.09 20.82
C PHE A 158 23.96 0.09 21.00
N PRO A 159 24.55 -0.92 21.66
CA PRO A 159 25.98 -0.94 21.91
C PRO A 159 26.74 -0.94 20.58
N GLN A 160 27.66 0.03 20.43
CA GLN A 160 28.43 0.26 19.18
C GLN A 160 27.57 0.58 17.95
N ARG A 161 26.28 0.86 18.15
CA ARG A 161 25.27 1.15 17.13
C ARG A 161 24.54 2.47 17.37
N LEU A 162 25.00 3.25 18.36
CA LEU A 162 24.49 4.58 18.66
C LEU A 162 25.45 5.64 18.13
N TYR A 163 24.93 6.61 17.38
CA TYR A 163 25.67 7.76 16.88
C TYR A 163 24.99 9.05 17.30
N ILE A 164 25.77 10.00 17.82
CA ILE A 164 25.30 11.35 18.11
C ILE A 164 25.24 12.13 16.79
N GLU A 165 24.05 12.53 16.41
CA GLU A 165 23.78 13.22 15.17
C GLU A 165 24.07 14.72 15.31
N LEU A 166 24.88 15.26 14.40
CA LEU A 166 25.24 16.67 14.33
C LEU A 166 24.64 17.30 13.08
N GLN A 167 23.83 18.34 13.25
CA GLN A 167 23.19 19.07 12.15
C GLN A 167 23.52 20.57 12.22
N GLN A 168 23.88 21.14 11.06
CA GLN A 168 24.31 22.54 10.94
C GLN A 168 23.54 23.25 9.83
N HIS A 169 22.27 23.54 10.11
CA HIS A 169 21.40 24.25 9.17
C HIS A 169 21.79 25.73 9.00
N GLN A 170 22.26 26.37 10.07
CA GLN A 170 22.69 27.77 10.11
C GLN A 170 24.10 27.91 10.72
N PRO A 171 24.83 29.02 10.51
CA PRO A 171 26.14 29.25 11.12
C PRO A 171 26.17 29.11 12.64
N GLN A 172 25.09 29.51 13.33
CA GLN A 172 24.94 29.33 14.79
C GLN A 172 24.85 27.85 15.20
N GLY A 173 24.49 26.96 14.27
CA GLY A 173 24.44 25.52 14.49
C GLY A 173 25.79 24.91 14.83
N GLU A 174 26.91 25.50 14.38
CA GLU A 174 28.25 25.05 14.77
C GLU A 174 28.49 25.24 16.27
N ILE A 175 28.05 26.37 16.84
CA ILE A 175 28.18 26.65 18.28
C ILE A 175 27.41 25.60 19.08
N HIS A 176 26.19 25.26 18.63
CA HIS A 176 25.39 24.22 19.28
C HIS A 176 26.07 22.85 19.19
N CYS A 177 26.52 22.44 18.00
CA CYS A 177 27.23 21.16 17.79
C CYS A 177 28.49 21.06 18.66
N ARG A 178 29.28 22.14 18.76
CA ARG A 178 30.47 22.17 19.63
C ARG A 178 30.12 22.03 21.11
N LYS A 179 29.01 22.62 21.56
CA LYS A 179 28.50 22.42 22.93
C LYS A 179 28.12 20.96 23.13
N LEU A 180 27.37 20.38 22.19
CA LEU A 180 26.95 18.98 22.23
C LEU A 180 28.14 18.02 22.31
N VAL A 181 29.15 18.20 21.46
CA VAL A 181 30.41 17.42 21.50
C VAL A 181 31.10 17.54 22.86
N LYS A 182 31.23 18.76 23.39
CA LYS A 182 31.89 18.99 24.68
C LYS A 182 31.14 18.32 25.84
N THR A 183 29.81 18.38 25.86
CA THR A 183 28.99 17.77 26.92
C THR A 183 29.05 16.25 26.88
N THR A 184 29.18 15.66 25.69
CA THR A 184 29.09 14.19 25.49
C THR A 184 30.43 13.48 25.35
N GLN A 185 31.56 14.22 25.33
CA GLN A 185 32.90 13.68 25.09
C GLN A 185 33.30 12.50 26.00
N ASN A 186 32.83 12.48 27.25
CA ASN A 186 33.19 11.44 28.23
C ASN A 186 32.51 10.09 27.94
N LEU A 187 31.49 10.06 27.08
CA LEU A 187 30.73 8.86 26.74
C LEU A 187 31.40 8.04 25.64
N ASN A 188 32.43 8.57 24.97
CA ASN A 188 33.13 7.93 23.85
C ASN A 188 32.18 7.44 22.73
N LEU A 189 31.06 8.15 22.51
CA LEU A 189 30.13 7.85 21.43
C LEU A 189 30.59 8.50 20.12
N PRO A 190 30.41 7.84 18.96
CA PRO A 190 30.76 8.42 17.67
C PRO A 190 29.78 9.52 17.26
N PHE A 191 30.27 10.55 16.59
CA PHE A 191 29.47 11.62 16.01
C PHE A 191 29.24 11.38 14.52
N VAL A 192 28.08 11.74 13.98
CA VAL A 192 27.81 11.68 12.53
C VAL A 192 27.24 13.00 12.06
N ALA A 193 27.70 13.47 10.90
CA ALA A 193 27.17 14.66 10.25
C ALA A 193 26.02 14.27 9.33
N THR A 194 24.87 14.91 9.50
CA THR A 194 23.70 14.70 8.64
C THR A 194 23.09 16.05 8.25
N GLN A 195 22.16 15.98 7.30
CA GLN A 195 21.27 17.06 6.92
C GLN A 195 19.87 16.48 7.02
N ASP A 196 18.98 17.10 7.79
CA ASP A 196 17.57 16.70 7.86
C ASP A 196 16.85 17.21 6.61
N ILE A 197 16.66 16.37 5.60
CA ILE A 197 16.20 16.79 4.26
C ILE A 197 14.69 16.57 4.12
N PHE A 198 13.95 17.64 3.81
CA PHE A 198 12.50 17.59 3.53
C PHE A 198 12.13 18.00 2.11
N TYR A 199 13.01 18.73 1.44
CA TYR A 199 12.80 19.26 0.09
C TYR A 199 14.12 19.37 -0.68
N LEU A 200 14.08 19.52 -2.01
CA LEU A 200 15.31 19.54 -2.82
C LEU A 200 15.96 20.91 -2.85
N LYS A 201 15.18 21.99 -2.86
CA LYS A 201 15.70 23.35 -3.04
C LYS A 201 15.16 24.32 -2.00
N GLN A 202 15.91 25.38 -1.71
CA GLN A 202 15.55 26.35 -0.68
C GLN A 202 14.19 27.05 -0.98
N GLU A 203 13.81 27.19 -2.25
CA GLU A 203 12.54 27.83 -2.64
C GLU A 203 11.31 27.02 -2.20
N ASP A 204 11.47 25.71 -1.98
CA ASP A 204 10.38 24.81 -1.57
C ASP A 204 10.04 24.93 -0.07
N ALA A 205 10.82 25.67 0.71
CA ALA A 205 10.60 25.85 2.15
C ALA A 205 9.22 26.45 2.48
N GLU A 206 8.69 27.34 1.63
CA GLU A 206 7.35 27.91 1.82
C GLU A 206 6.24 26.88 1.54
N LEU A 207 6.43 25.99 0.56
CA LEU A 207 5.50 24.89 0.32
C LEU A 207 5.54 23.87 1.47
N GLN A 208 6.71 23.64 2.07
CA GLN A 208 6.85 22.78 3.24
C GLN A 208 6.04 23.33 4.44
N LYS A 209 6.09 24.65 4.68
CA LYS A 209 5.24 25.30 5.70
C LYS A 209 3.75 25.12 5.41
N THR A 210 3.34 25.21 4.13
CA THR A 210 1.96 24.91 3.72
C THR A 210 1.58 23.48 4.07
N LEU A 211 2.42 22.49 3.78
CA LEU A 211 2.18 21.09 4.16
C LEU A 211 2.06 20.90 5.68
N ALA A 212 2.96 21.52 6.44
CA ALA A 212 2.92 21.46 7.90
C ALA A 212 1.62 22.08 8.47
N ALA A 213 1.15 23.19 7.89
CA ALA A 213 -0.13 23.79 8.24
C ALA A 213 -1.33 22.90 7.86
N MET A 214 -1.29 22.25 6.69
CA MET A 214 -2.30 21.26 6.28
C MET A 214 -2.36 20.07 7.26
N ARG A 215 -1.20 19.52 7.63
CA ARG A 215 -1.08 18.39 8.58
C ARG A 215 -1.64 18.71 9.95
N LEU A 216 -1.35 19.91 10.47
CA LEU A 216 -1.85 20.37 11.77
C LEU A 216 -3.26 20.98 11.70
N ASN A 217 -3.87 21.01 10.51
CA ASN A 217 -5.18 21.61 10.26
C ASN A 217 -5.28 23.04 10.80
N CYS A 218 -4.24 23.85 10.55
CA CYS A 218 -4.14 25.24 10.96
C CYS A 218 -3.82 26.15 9.77
N LYS A 219 -3.81 27.47 9.99
CA LYS A 219 -3.35 28.43 8.99
C LYS A 219 -1.83 28.57 9.07
N ILE A 220 -1.17 28.89 7.96
CA ILE A 220 0.29 29.09 7.92
C ILE A 220 0.74 30.16 8.93
N LYS A 221 -0.03 31.24 9.08
CA LYS A 221 0.26 32.31 10.05
C LYS A 221 0.19 31.87 11.53
N ASP A 222 -0.54 30.79 11.81
CA ASP A 222 -0.76 30.26 13.15
C ASP A 222 0.13 29.03 13.43
N LEU A 223 1.00 28.66 12.47
CA LEU A 223 1.87 27.48 12.54
C LEU A 223 3.04 27.71 13.53
N PRO A 224 3.21 26.87 14.57
CA PRO A 224 4.39 26.94 15.42
C PRO A 224 5.66 26.59 14.64
N ALA A 225 6.71 27.42 14.74
CA ALA A 225 7.96 27.21 14.01
C ALA A 225 8.59 25.82 14.24
N ALA A 226 8.51 25.30 15.48
CA ALA A 226 9.01 23.97 15.84
C ALA A 226 8.24 22.79 15.21
N LYS A 227 7.13 23.05 14.51
CA LYS A 227 6.33 22.03 13.82
C LYS A 227 6.50 22.05 12.31
N ALA A 228 7.21 23.03 11.76
CA ALA A 228 7.69 23.02 10.38
C ALA A 228 9.05 22.30 10.29
N ALA A 229 9.51 22.02 9.07
CA ALA A 229 10.89 21.59 8.88
C ALA A 229 11.84 22.71 9.35
N PRO A 230 13.02 22.38 9.91
CA PRO A 230 14.05 23.36 10.20
C PRO A 230 14.37 24.23 8.96
N GLU A 231 14.78 25.47 9.18
CA GLU A 231 15.23 26.30 8.05
C GLU A 231 16.40 25.63 7.33
N ARG A 232 16.48 25.80 6.01
CA ARG A 232 17.54 25.21 5.18
C ARG A 232 17.59 23.67 5.20
N SER A 233 16.45 23.00 5.44
CA SER A 233 16.26 21.54 5.30
C SER A 233 16.18 21.05 3.85
N PHE A 234 16.96 21.67 2.95
CA PHE A 234 17.08 21.24 1.56
C PHE A 234 18.25 20.27 1.38
N PHE A 235 18.25 19.54 0.27
CA PHE A 235 19.37 18.68 -0.13
C PHE A 235 20.66 19.47 -0.33
N THR A 236 21.72 19.16 0.40
CA THR A 236 23.03 19.84 0.31
C THR A 236 24.04 19.01 -0.49
N SER A 237 24.98 19.68 -1.17
CA SER A 237 26.07 19.00 -1.88
C SER A 237 27.15 18.48 -0.92
N MET A 238 28.01 17.59 -1.42
CA MET A 238 29.14 17.07 -0.65
C MET A 238 30.10 18.18 -0.22
N GLU A 239 30.38 19.14 -1.10
CA GLU A 239 31.27 20.28 -0.83
C GLU A 239 30.69 21.17 0.28
N GLU A 240 29.39 21.42 0.26
CA GLU A 240 28.73 22.21 1.29
C GLU A 240 28.80 21.50 2.65
N MET A 241 28.56 20.20 2.69
CA MET A 241 28.69 19.40 3.92
C MET A 241 30.14 19.38 4.43
N GLN A 242 31.13 19.25 3.55
CA GLN A 242 32.54 19.31 3.90
C GLN A 242 32.94 20.67 4.48
N GLN A 243 32.43 21.75 3.91
CA GLN A 243 32.70 23.09 4.40
C GLN A 243 32.10 23.29 5.81
N ARG A 244 30.82 22.93 5.99
CA ARG A 244 30.11 23.05 7.28
C ARG A 244 30.80 22.24 8.38
N PHE A 245 31.19 21.00 8.10
CA PHE A 245 31.77 20.09 9.10
C PHE A 245 33.31 20.02 9.08
N SER A 246 33.98 20.99 8.46
CA SER A 246 35.46 21.05 8.36
C SER A 246 36.19 21.02 9.72
N TRP A 247 35.52 21.43 10.79
CA TRP A 247 36.05 21.40 12.16
C TRP A 247 35.93 20.03 12.86
N ILE A 248 35.15 19.10 12.30
CA ILE A 248 34.99 17.72 12.78
C ILE A 248 34.90 16.73 11.61
N PRO A 249 35.97 16.54 10.82
CA PRO A 249 35.94 15.66 9.64
C PRO A 249 35.49 14.22 9.94
N GLN A 250 35.78 13.72 11.14
CA GLN A 250 35.37 12.39 11.61
C GLN A 250 33.84 12.19 11.52
N ALA A 251 33.03 13.24 11.69
CA ALA A 251 31.58 13.12 11.59
C ALA A 251 31.11 12.80 10.17
N LEU A 252 31.83 13.28 9.14
CA LEU A 252 31.58 12.94 7.74
C LEU A 252 32.11 11.53 7.40
N GLU A 253 33.25 11.14 7.97
CA GLU A 253 33.81 9.79 7.81
C GLU A 253 32.89 8.72 8.40
N ASN A 254 32.32 8.98 9.59
CA ASN A 254 31.37 8.08 10.24
C ASN A 254 30.10 7.87 9.40
N ALA A 255 29.69 8.82 8.56
CA ALA A 255 28.56 8.63 7.66
C ALA A 255 28.83 7.49 6.65
N ARG A 256 30.07 7.39 6.14
CA ARG A 256 30.48 6.29 5.26
C ARG A 256 30.62 4.96 6.01
N LEU A 257 31.11 5.00 7.24
CA LEU A 257 31.17 3.79 8.07
C LEU A 257 29.75 3.24 8.33
N ILE A 258 28.75 4.11 8.45
CA ILE A 258 27.34 3.69 8.55
C ILE A 258 26.86 3.08 7.24
N GLU A 259 27.15 3.69 6.09
CA GLU A 259 26.87 3.11 4.76
C GLU A 259 27.44 1.69 4.63
N GLU A 260 28.70 1.47 5.01
CA GLU A 260 29.35 0.15 4.98
C GLU A 260 28.68 -0.88 5.91
N ARG A 261 28.03 -0.42 6.98
CA ARG A 261 27.31 -1.28 7.94
C ARG A 261 25.87 -1.56 7.53
N CYS A 262 25.29 -0.72 6.67
CA CYS A 262 23.91 -0.83 6.19
C CYS A 262 23.88 -1.46 4.79
N GLN A 263 23.99 -2.79 4.73
CA GLN A 263 24.10 -3.56 3.47
C GLN A 263 22.88 -4.46 3.21
N PHE A 264 21.78 -4.25 3.94
CA PHE A 264 20.54 -4.97 3.72
C PHE A 264 19.97 -4.71 2.32
N VAL A 265 19.54 -5.77 1.65
CA VAL A 265 18.87 -5.73 0.36
C VAL A 265 17.43 -6.16 0.55
N LEU A 266 16.47 -5.39 0.03
CA LEU A 266 15.07 -5.77 0.10
C LEU A 266 14.82 -7.09 -0.64
N PRO A 267 14.11 -8.06 -0.02
CA PRO A 267 13.82 -9.37 -0.60
C PRO A 267 12.69 -9.28 -1.66
N LEU A 268 12.85 -8.42 -2.66
CA LEU A 268 11.87 -8.25 -3.72
C LEU A 268 11.97 -9.39 -4.74
N GLY A 269 10.83 -9.94 -5.14
CA GLY A 269 10.70 -11.02 -6.13
C GLY A 269 10.69 -12.43 -5.54
N GLU A 270 10.87 -12.58 -4.23
CA GLU A 270 10.75 -13.86 -3.52
C GLU A 270 9.28 -14.13 -3.17
N LEU A 271 8.72 -15.24 -3.67
CA LEU A 271 7.33 -15.58 -3.39
C LEU A 271 7.17 -16.15 -1.97
N HIS A 272 6.21 -15.59 -1.24
CA HIS A 272 5.83 -16.03 0.10
C HIS A 272 4.39 -16.54 0.08
N PHE A 273 4.22 -17.85 0.20
CA PHE A 273 2.91 -18.48 0.25
C PHE A 273 2.39 -18.53 1.69
N PRO A 274 1.07 -18.45 1.89
CA PRO A 274 0.49 -18.56 3.22
C PRO A 274 0.57 -20.00 3.77
N ASP A 275 0.64 -20.11 5.09
CA ASP A 275 0.49 -21.39 5.78
C ASP A 275 -0.98 -21.82 5.78
N VAL A 276 -1.25 -23.03 5.28
CA VAL A 276 -2.60 -23.60 5.22
C VAL A 276 -2.74 -24.70 6.27
N PRO A 277 -3.78 -24.67 7.12
CA PRO A 277 -4.04 -25.77 8.05
C PRO A 277 -4.39 -27.04 7.28
N ILE A 278 -3.60 -28.10 7.46
CA ILE A 278 -3.79 -29.41 6.83
C ILE A 278 -3.94 -30.54 7.87
N PRO A 279 -4.66 -31.63 7.54
CA PRO A 279 -4.76 -32.79 8.42
C PRO A 279 -3.36 -33.38 8.75
N PRO A 280 -3.14 -33.86 9.99
CA PRO A 280 -1.87 -34.47 10.37
C PRO A 280 -1.47 -35.63 9.45
N GLY A 281 -0.20 -35.67 9.05
CA GLY A 281 0.36 -36.75 8.23
C GLY A 281 0.07 -36.66 6.73
N LYS A 282 -0.53 -35.58 6.25
CA LYS A 282 -0.69 -35.30 4.81
C LYS A 282 0.13 -34.09 4.37
N THR A 283 0.45 -34.05 3.09
CA THR A 283 1.00 -32.88 2.41
C THR A 283 -0.13 -32.01 1.82
N ILE A 284 0.16 -30.72 1.57
CA ILE A 284 -0.79 -29.78 0.94
C ILE A 284 -1.24 -30.31 -0.43
N GLY A 285 -0.31 -30.85 -1.22
CA GLY A 285 -0.59 -31.43 -2.53
C GLY A 285 -1.53 -32.65 -2.47
N GLU A 286 -1.36 -33.53 -1.48
CA GLU A 286 -2.27 -34.67 -1.28
C GLU A 286 -3.68 -34.21 -0.92
N VAL A 287 -3.81 -33.23 -0.01
CA VAL A 287 -5.10 -32.65 0.37
C VAL A 287 -5.80 -32.02 -0.83
N LEU A 288 -5.08 -31.23 -1.63
CA LEU A 288 -5.62 -30.61 -2.83
C LEU A 288 -6.09 -31.66 -3.84
N LYS A 289 -5.27 -32.69 -4.09
CA LYS A 289 -5.61 -33.78 -5.01
C LYS A 289 -6.87 -34.52 -4.55
N GLU A 290 -6.94 -34.93 -3.29
CA GLU A 290 -8.12 -35.62 -2.76
C GLU A 290 -9.39 -34.78 -2.91
N LYS A 291 -9.35 -33.49 -2.54
CA LYS A 291 -10.50 -32.60 -2.68
C LYS A 291 -10.93 -32.43 -4.13
N ALA A 292 -9.98 -32.27 -5.06
CA ALA A 292 -10.27 -32.11 -6.49
C ALA A 292 -10.95 -33.36 -7.07
N PHE A 293 -10.42 -34.56 -6.80
CA PHE A 293 -11.01 -35.81 -7.29
C PHE A 293 -12.40 -36.08 -6.69
N GLN A 294 -12.58 -35.84 -5.38
CA GLN A 294 -13.91 -35.93 -4.75
C GLN A 294 -14.90 -34.92 -5.34
N GLY A 295 -14.43 -33.71 -5.63
CA GLY A 295 -15.20 -32.67 -6.31
C GLY A 295 -15.66 -33.09 -7.70
N ALA A 296 -14.78 -33.72 -8.48
CA ALA A 296 -15.13 -34.27 -9.79
C ALA A 296 -16.19 -35.37 -9.71
N ILE A 297 -16.08 -36.29 -8.75
CA ILE A 297 -17.11 -37.33 -8.53
C ILE A 297 -18.46 -36.68 -8.21
N ARG A 298 -18.48 -35.66 -7.34
CA ARG A 298 -19.72 -34.94 -6.98
C ARG A 298 -20.35 -34.22 -8.18
N ARG A 299 -19.56 -33.61 -9.04
CA ARG A 299 -20.06 -32.78 -10.15
C ARG A 299 -20.42 -33.56 -11.41
N TYR A 300 -19.67 -34.62 -11.73
CA TYR A 300 -19.86 -35.42 -12.93
C TYR A 300 -20.51 -36.79 -12.69
N GLY A 301 -20.71 -37.18 -11.42
CA GLY A 301 -21.25 -38.50 -11.06
C GLY A 301 -20.27 -39.67 -11.26
N GLY A 302 -19.06 -39.41 -11.75
CA GLY A 302 -18.01 -40.41 -12.00
C GLY A 302 -16.77 -39.79 -12.66
N LEU A 303 -15.69 -40.58 -12.77
CA LEU A 303 -14.43 -40.15 -13.38
C LEU A 303 -14.29 -40.78 -14.77
N THR A 304 -14.29 -39.96 -15.82
CA THR A 304 -13.95 -40.39 -17.18
C THR A 304 -12.44 -40.20 -17.44
N PRO A 305 -11.85 -40.89 -18.42
CA PRO A 305 -10.44 -40.68 -18.77
C PRO A 305 -10.10 -39.23 -19.09
N GLN A 306 -11.01 -38.49 -19.74
CA GLN A 306 -10.83 -37.07 -20.06
C GLN A 306 -10.74 -36.20 -18.79
N ILE A 307 -11.63 -36.43 -17.82
CA ILE A 307 -11.65 -35.71 -16.53
C ILE A 307 -10.38 -36.01 -15.75
N THR A 308 -10.02 -37.30 -15.61
CA THR A 308 -8.83 -37.73 -14.86
C THR A 308 -7.56 -37.14 -15.47
N GLN A 309 -7.39 -37.25 -16.80
CA GLN A 309 -6.21 -36.72 -17.48
C GLN A 309 -6.08 -35.20 -17.32
N ARG A 310 -7.19 -34.47 -17.42
CA ARG A 310 -7.18 -33.01 -17.22
C ARG A 310 -6.85 -32.64 -15.77
N LEU A 311 -7.43 -33.31 -14.78
CA LEU A 311 -7.11 -33.07 -13.37
C LEU A 311 -5.67 -33.37 -13.03
N ASP A 312 -5.14 -34.52 -13.44
CA ASP A 312 -3.75 -34.90 -13.16
C ASP A 312 -2.78 -33.90 -13.80
N TYR A 313 -3.06 -33.44 -15.03
CA TYR A 313 -2.26 -32.40 -15.67
C TYR A 313 -2.31 -31.08 -14.87
N GLU A 314 -3.50 -30.55 -14.58
CA GLU A 314 -3.62 -29.28 -13.84
C GLU A 314 -2.96 -29.36 -12.45
N LEU A 315 -3.20 -30.44 -11.69
CA LEU A 315 -2.59 -30.66 -10.38
C LEU A 315 -1.07 -30.74 -10.46
N SER A 316 -0.52 -31.38 -11.50
CA SER A 316 0.93 -31.45 -11.70
C SER A 316 1.54 -30.06 -11.92
N VAL A 317 0.87 -29.20 -12.70
CA VAL A 317 1.35 -27.84 -12.96
C VAL A 317 1.22 -26.96 -11.72
N ILE A 318 0.11 -27.06 -10.98
CA ILE A 318 -0.09 -26.33 -9.72
C ILE A 318 1.01 -26.70 -8.73
N SER A 319 1.32 -27.99 -8.61
CA SER A 319 2.32 -28.48 -7.65
C SER A 319 3.75 -28.13 -8.02
N GLN A 320 4.10 -28.18 -9.31
CA GLN A 320 5.41 -27.70 -9.79
C GLN A 320 5.66 -26.23 -9.46
N LYS A 321 4.59 -25.43 -9.27
CA LYS A 321 4.67 -24.00 -8.98
C LYS A 321 4.51 -23.67 -7.49
N GLY A 322 4.11 -24.64 -6.65
CA GLY A 322 3.85 -24.39 -5.23
C GLY A 322 2.58 -23.58 -4.97
N TYR A 323 1.61 -23.58 -5.90
CA TYR A 323 0.40 -22.75 -5.80
C TYR A 323 -0.75 -23.43 -5.05
N GLU A 324 -0.55 -24.65 -4.53
CA GLU A 324 -1.56 -25.39 -3.78
C GLU A 324 -2.18 -24.60 -2.62
N PRO A 325 -1.42 -23.81 -1.82
CA PRO A 325 -1.97 -23.01 -0.74
C PRO A 325 -3.09 -22.06 -1.19
N ILE A 326 -2.92 -21.43 -2.36
CA ILE A 326 -3.88 -20.44 -2.89
C ILE A 326 -5.23 -21.11 -3.16
N PHE A 327 -5.23 -22.28 -3.79
CA PHE A 327 -6.46 -23.00 -4.10
C PHE A 327 -7.20 -23.45 -2.84
N LEU A 328 -6.48 -23.93 -1.83
CA LEU A 328 -7.09 -24.39 -0.59
C LEU A 328 -7.67 -23.24 0.23
N ILE A 329 -6.99 -22.10 0.31
CA ILE A 329 -7.50 -20.93 1.02
C ILE A 329 -8.75 -20.41 0.31
N VAL A 330 -8.70 -20.23 -1.01
CA VAL A 330 -9.88 -19.71 -1.73
C VAL A 330 -11.05 -20.68 -1.65
N GLU A 331 -10.83 -21.99 -1.75
CA GLU A 331 -11.90 -22.98 -1.56
C GLU A 331 -12.53 -22.87 -0.16
N GLU A 332 -11.73 -22.78 0.89
CA GLU A 332 -12.20 -22.65 2.28
C GLU A 332 -13.01 -21.36 2.47
N LEU A 333 -12.51 -20.22 1.99
CA LEU A 333 -13.19 -18.93 2.07
C LEU A 333 -14.54 -18.93 1.36
N LEU A 334 -14.61 -19.56 0.18
CA LEU A 334 -15.86 -19.65 -0.59
C LEU A 334 -16.85 -20.64 0.01
N ASP A 335 -16.38 -21.73 0.61
CA ASP A 335 -17.22 -22.64 1.37
C ASP A 335 -17.82 -21.94 2.60
N PHE A 336 -17.01 -21.19 3.35
CA PHE A 336 -17.50 -20.35 4.45
C PHE A 336 -18.53 -19.33 3.98
N ALA A 337 -18.26 -18.61 2.87
CA ALA A 337 -19.18 -17.63 2.30
C ALA A 337 -20.55 -18.26 1.97
N ARG A 338 -20.56 -19.44 1.33
CA ARG A 338 -21.81 -20.17 1.02
C ARG A 338 -22.57 -20.57 2.27
N LYS A 339 -21.89 -21.17 3.25
CA LYS A 339 -22.50 -21.61 4.52
C LYS A 339 -23.07 -20.44 5.32
N SER A 340 -22.44 -19.27 5.21
CA SER A 340 -22.87 -18.03 5.85
C SER A 340 -23.94 -17.25 5.05
N GLY A 341 -24.42 -17.81 3.93
CA GLY A 341 -25.47 -17.18 3.11
C GLY A 341 -25.00 -15.93 2.36
N VAL A 342 -23.72 -15.82 2.05
CA VAL A 342 -23.13 -14.71 1.28
C VAL A 342 -23.17 -15.07 -0.20
N PRO A 343 -23.91 -14.33 -1.06
CA PRO A 343 -23.84 -14.51 -2.50
C PRO A 343 -22.43 -14.25 -3.04
N ILE A 344 -21.95 -15.15 -3.89
CA ILE A 344 -20.62 -15.11 -4.49
C ILE A 344 -20.71 -15.27 -6.02
N SER A 345 -19.71 -14.74 -6.72
CA SER A 345 -19.49 -15.03 -8.14
C SER A 345 -17.99 -15.11 -8.41
N SER A 346 -17.55 -16.18 -9.08
CA SER A 346 -16.18 -16.28 -9.58
C SER A 346 -16.00 -15.39 -10.81
N ARG A 347 -14.81 -14.81 -11.00
CA ARG A 347 -14.47 -14.09 -12.23
C ARG A 347 -13.06 -14.44 -12.72
N GLY A 348 -12.70 -13.88 -13.88
CA GLY A 348 -11.35 -13.98 -14.42
C GLY A 348 -11.02 -15.36 -14.99
N SER A 349 -9.73 -15.60 -15.18
CA SER A 349 -9.27 -16.81 -15.89
C SER A 349 -9.42 -18.09 -15.07
N ALA A 350 -9.62 -18.03 -13.76
CA ALA A 350 -9.81 -19.19 -12.89
C ALA A 350 -10.92 -20.15 -13.37
N ALA A 351 -11.91 -19.63 -14.11
CA ALA A 351 -12.96 -20.44 -14.75
C ALA A 351 -12.43 -21.47 -15.76
N SER A 352 -11.19 -21.34 -16.23
CA SER A 352 -10.56 -22.28 -17.17
C SER A 352 -9.90 -23.49 -16.49
N SER A 353 -9.91 -23.55 -15.15
CA SER A 353 -9.34 -24.67 -14.37
C SER A 353 -10.41 -25.65 -13.94
N LEU A 354 -10.21 -26.92 -14.30
CA LEU A 354 -11.01 -28.03 -13.81
C LEU A 354 -10.80 -28.27 -12.31
N VAL A 355 -9.58 -28.06 -11.80
CA VAL A 355 -9.31 -28.12 -10.35
C VAL A 355 -10.15 -27.08 -9.61
N ALA A 356 -10.15 -25.83 -10.08
CA ALA A 356 -10.98 -24.76 -9.48
C ALA A 356 -12.48 -25.10 -9.53
N TYR A 357 -12.97 -25.63 -10.65
CA TYR A 357 -14.36 -26.08 -10.78
C TYR A 357 -14.71 -27.20 -9.79
N CYS A 358 -13.86 -28.22 -9.67
CA CYS A 358 -14.07 -29.36 -8.78
C CYS A 358 -14.04 -28.98 -7.30
N LEU A 359 -13.15 -28.05 -6.91
CA LEU A 359 -13.14 -27.46 -5.58
C LEU A 359 -14.34 -26.54 -5.31
N GLY A 360 -15.09 -26.23 -6.37
CA GLY A 360 -16.19 -25.27 -6.32
C GLY A 360 -15.73 -23.84 -6.21
N ILE A 361 -14.49 -23.50 -6.53
CA ILE A 361 -14.05 -22.11 -6.63
C ILE A 361 -14.79 -21.40 -7.77
N THR A 362 -15.01 -22.09 -8.88
CA THR A 362 -15.71 -21.57 -10.06
C THR A 362 -16.98 -22.38 -10.36
N ASN A 363 -17.91 -21.73 -11.07
CA ASN A 363 -19.18 -22.32 -11.49
C ASN A 363 -19.22 -22.84 -12.94
N PRO A 364 -18.59 -22.18 -13.94
CA PRO A 364 -18.59 -22.68 -15.31
C PRO A 364 -17.78 -23.97 -15.47
N ASP A 365 -18.31 -24.96 -16.19
CA ASP A 365 -17.58 -26.19 -16.53
C ASP A 365 -16.58 -25.92 -17.66
N PRO A 366 -15.25 -25.99 -17.40
CA PRO A 366 -14.25 -25.69 -18.41
C PRO A 366 -14.16 -26.72 -19.52
N LEU A 367 -14.58 -27.98 -19.29
CA LEU A 367 -14.59 -29.01 -20.33
C LEU A 367 -15.75 -28.78 -21.30
N ALA A 368 -16.95 -28.50 -20.76
CA ALA A 368 -18.13 -28.22 -21.58
C ALA A 368 -17.96 -26.95 -22.43
N LEU A 369 -17.31 -25.92 -21.88
CA LEU A 369 -17.05 -24.65 -22.56
C LEU A 369 -15.73 -24.62 -23.35
N ASN A 370 -15.01 -25.74 -23.43
CA ASN A 370 -13.73 -25.88 -24.11
C ASN A 370 -12.70 -24.79 -23.72
N LEU A 371 -12.57 -24.53 -22.41
CA LEU A 371 -11.66 -23.52 -21.86
C LEU A 371 -10.25 -24.07 -21.64
N TYR A 372 -9.26 -23.27 -22.03
CA TYR A 372 -7.84 -23.62 -21.96
C TYR A 372 -7.24 -23.30 -20.59
N PHE A 373 -6.71 -24.29 -19.89
CA PHE A 373 -6.10 -24.11 -18.56
C PHE A 373 -4.94 -23.12 -18.58
N GLU A 374 -4.13 -23.14 -19.64
CA GLU A 374 -2.95 -22.29 -19.81
C GLU A 374 -3.32 -20.80 -19.90
N ARG A 375 -4.59 -20.47 -20.18
CA ARG A 375 -5.08 -19.10 -20.12
C ARG A 375 -5.09 -18.56 -18.69
N PHE A 376 -5.30 -19.45 -17.72
CA PHE A 376 -5.25 -19.18 -16.29
C PHE A 376 -3.83 -19.32 -15.75
N LEU A 377 -3.25 -20.50 -15.92
CA LEU A 377 -1.96 -20.82 -15.34
C LEU A 377 -1.08 -21.43 -16.43
N ASN A 378 -0.21 -20.58 -16.97
CA ASN A 378 0.76 -21.00 -17.98
C ASN A 378 2.05 -21.48 -17.29
N PRO A 379 2.52 -22.72 -17.51
CA PRO A 379 3.76 -23.23 -16.93
C PRO A 379 4.99 -22.37 -17.22
N ALA A 380 5.01 -21.65 -18.34
CA ALA A 380 6.12 -20.77 -18.74
C ALA A 380 6.12 -19.40 -18.02
N ARG A 381 5.07 -19.05 -17.27
CA ARG A 381 5.00 -17.80 -16.50
C ARG A 381 5.38 -18.03 -15.04
N SER A 382 6.01 -17.02 -14.44
CA SER A 382 6.42 -17.00 -13.03
C SER A 382 5.44 -16.23 -12.11
N LYS A 383 4.47 -15.50 -12.68
CA LYS A 383 3.48 -14.77 -11.87
C LYS A 383 2.51 -15.75 -11.19
N PRO A 384 2.21 -15.60 -9.89
CA PRO A 384 1.15 -16.34 -9.22
C PRO A 384 -0.22 -16.18 -9.90
N PRO A 385 -1.10 -17.19 -9.82
CA PRO A 385 -2.44 -17.11 -10.38
C PRO A 385 -3.29 -16.12 -9.57
N ASP A 386 -4.05 -15.30 -10.27
CA ASP A 386 -5.03 -14.42 -9.65
C ASP A 386 -6.38 -15.14 -9.60
N ILE A 387 -6.81 -15.54 -8.41
CA ILE A 387 -8.12 -16.16 -8.18
C ILE A 387 -9.06 -15.09 -7.60
N ASP A 388 -9.66 -14.36 -8.52
CA ASP A 388 -10.61 -13.31 -8.20
C ASP A 388 -11.98 -13.88 -7.82
N THR A 389 -12.51 -13.45 -6.68
CA THR A 389 -13.92 -13.71 -6.32
C THR A 389 -14.65 -12.44 -5.93
N ASP A 390 -15.84 -12.28 -6.51
CA ASP A 390 -16.79 -11.26 -6.13
C ASP A 390 -17.71 -11.78 -5.02
N LEU A 391 -17.89 -10.97 -3.99
CA LEU A 391 -18.78 -11.19 -2.85
C LEU A 391 -19.89 -10.14 -2.87
N CYS A 392 -21.00 -10.42 -2.21
CA CYS A 392 -22.00 -9.37 -1.98
C CYS A 392 -21.40 -8.25 -1.12
N SER A 393 -21.56 -7.01 -1.57
CA SER A 393 -20.96 -5.84 -0.92
C SER A 393 -21.40 -5.65 0.54
N ARG A 394 -22.59 -6.12 0.91
CA ARG A 394 -23.16 -5.94 2.26
C ARG A 394 -22.60 -6.90 3.30
N ARG A 395 -22.29 -8.14 2.90
CA ARG A 395 -21.81 -9.20 3.81
C ARG A 395 -20.35 -9.57 3.57
N ARG A 396 -19.64 -8.88 2.67
CA ARG A 396 -18.20 -9.04 2.43
C ARG A 396 -17.37 -8.97 3.71
N ASP A 397 -17.68 -8.05 4.61
CA ASP A 397 -16.91 -7.85 5.84
C ASP A 397 -16.94 -9.09 6.74
N LEU A 398 -17.99 -9.92 6.68
CA LEU A 398 -18.08 -11.20 7.38
C LEU A 398 -17.01 -12.19 6.90
N VAL A 399 -16.81 -12.27 5.58
CA VAL A 399 -15.80 -13.16 4.98
C VAL A 399 -14.40 -12.65 5.29
N ILE A 400 -14.18 -11.34 5.26
CA ILE A 400 -12.90 -10.73 5.66
C ILE A 400 -12.59 -11.07 7.11
N GLN A 401 -13.55 -10.85 8.03
CA GLN A 401 -13.38 -11.16 9.43
C GLN A 401 -13.04 -12.63 9.67
N HIS A 402 -13.71 -13.55 8.96
CA HIS A 402 -13.39 -14.98 9.00
C HIS A 402 -11.94 -15.29 8.60
N VAL A 403 -11.39 -14.58 7.61
CA VAL A 403 -9.96 -14.74 7.24
C VAL A 403 -9.05 -14.34 8.41
N PHE A 404 -9.32 -13.20 9.05
CA PHE A 404 -8.55 -12.75 10.21
C PHE A 404 -8.65 -13.73 11.40
N GLU A 405 -9.83 -14.31 11.63
CA GLU A 405 -10.05 -15.30 12.69
C GLU A 405 -9.39 -16.65 12.40
N THR A 406 -9.37 -17.07 11.13
CA THR A 406 -8.85 -18.37 10.71
C THR A 406 -7.33 -18.40 10.61
N TYR A 407 -6.73 -17.36 10.05
CA TYR A 407 -5.28 -17.33 9.77
C TYR A 407 -4.48 -16.46 10.76
N GLY A 408 -5.15 -15.73 11.65
CA GLY A 408 -4.50 -14.90 12.69
C GLY A 408 -4.34 -13.43 12.28
N ALA A 409 -4.67 -12.52 13.22
CA ALA A 409 -4.65 -11.08 12.96
C ALA A 409 -3.24 -10.48 12.82
N ASP A 410 -2.22 -11.23 13.22
CA ASP A 410 -0.79 -10.97 13.07
C ASP A 410 -0.25 -11.41 11.69
N ARG A 411 -0.97 -12.28 10.98
CA ARG A 411 -0.58 -12.81 9.66
C ARG A 411 -1.40 -12.25 8.50
N VAL A 412 -2.57 -11.71 8.81
CA VAL A 412 -3.53 -11.20 7.81
C VAL A 412 -3.52 -9.68 7.79
N ALA A 413 -3.49 -9.10 6.59
CA ALA A 413 -3.75 -7.68 6.40
C ALA A 413 -4.49 -7.45 5.07
N MET A 414 -5.25 -6.36 5.03
CA MET A 414 -5.78 -5.84 3.78
C MET A 414 -4.68 -5.03 3.06
N VAL A 415 -4.69 -5.02 1.73
CA VAL A 415 -3.77 -4.17 0.95
C VAL A 415 -4.18 -2.70 1.13
N ALA A 416 -3.22 -1.77 1.19
CA ALA A 416 -3.54 -0.35 1.18
C ALA A 416 -3.76 0.22 -0.23
N THR A 417 -4.35 1.40 -0.28
CA THR A 417 -4.40 2.27 -1.44
C THR A 417 -3.80 3.60 -1.05
N ILE A 418 -2.78 4.04 -1.80
CA ILE A 418 -2.16 5.34 -1.64
C ILE A 418 -3.06 6.37 -2.36
N ASN A 419 -3.81 7.15 -1.59
CA ASN A 419 -4.64 8.22 -2.14
C ASN A 419 -3.76 9.43 -2.40
N ARG A 420 -3.69 9.84 -3.67
CA ARG A 420 -2.89 10.96 -4.11
C ARG A 420 -3.75 12.22 -4.29
N PHE A 421 -3.12 13.38 -4.17
CA PHE A 421 -3.77 14.66 -4.42
C PHE A 421 -4.29 14.76 -5.86
N ARG A 422 -5.60 15.03 -5.96
CA ARG A 422 -6.32 15.40 -7.19
C ARG A 422 -6.59 16.90 -7.20
N PRO A 423 -6.92 17.53 -8.35
CA PRO A 423 -7.04 18.98 -8.45
C PRO A 423 -7.92 19.63 -7.37
N ARG A 424 -9.13 19.09 -7.17
CA ARG A 424 -10.08 19.60 -6.16
C ARG A 424 -9.57 19.46 -4.72
N SER A 425 -8.94 18.33 -4.39
CA SER A 425 -8.38 18.12 -3.04
C SER A 425 -7.13 18.95 -2.78
N ALA A 426 -6.25 19.11 -3.77
CA ALA A 426 -5.03 19.89 -3.64
C ALA A 426 -5.38 21.36 -3.42
N LEU A 427 -6.21 21.93 -4.30
CA LEU A 427 -6.69 23.30 -4.18
C LEU A 427 -7.42 23.52 -2.85
N GLY A 428 -8.31 22.60 -2.48
CA GLY A 428 -9.11 22.71 -1.28
C GLY A 428 -8.29 22.75 0.02
N GLU A 429 -7.22 21.97 0.13
CA GLU A 429 -6.38 21.95 1.34
C GLU A 429 -5.38 23.09 1.38
N VAL A 430 -4.73 23.42 0.24
CA VAL A 430 -3.81 24.56 0.16
C VAL A 430 -4.56 25.86 0.47
N ALA A 431 -5.74 26.07 -0.12
CA ALA A 431 -6.53 27.26 0.13
C ALA A 431 -6.90 27.44 1.61
N LYS A 432 -7.26 26.35 2.31
CA LYS A 432 -7.53 26.38 3.76
C LYS A 432 -6.30 26.73 4.58
N ALA A 433 -5.13 26.16 4.24
CA ALA A 433 -3.87 26.46 4.91
C ALA A 433 -3.46 27.93 4.76
N HIS A 434 -3.74 28.53 3.60
CA HIS A 434 -3.59 29.98 3.35
C HIS A 434 -4.67 30.84 4.03
N GLY A 435 -5.67 30.21 4.66
CA GLY A 435 -6.62 30.86 5.54
C GLY A 435 -7.94 31.29 4.91
N LEU A 436 -8.22 30.86 3.66
CA LEU A 436 -9.53 31.05 3.01
C LEU A 436 -10.62 30.30 3.80
N ASP A 437 -11.81 30.87 3.83
CA ASP A 437 -12.94 30.24 4.51
C ASP A 437 -13.61 29.15 3.65
N SER A 438 -14.49 28.36 4.27
CA SER A 438 -15.12 27.23 3.57
C SER A 438 -15.97 27.64 2.34
N PRO A 439 -16.75 28.75 2.39
CA PRO A 439 -17.44 29.28 1.22
C PRO A 439 -16.51 29.63 0.05
N GLU A 440 -15.43 30.39 0.30
CA GLU A 440 -14.47 30.78 -0.73
C GLU A 440 -13.78 29.55 -1.35
N VAL A 441 -13.35 28.61 -0.52
CA VAL A 441 -12.73 27.36 -0.98
C VAL A 441 -13.70 26.58 -1.88
N ARG A 442 -14.97 26.48 -1.49
CA ARG A 442 -15.98 25.76 -2.28
C ARG A 442 -16.17 26.41 -3.65
N GLN A 443 -16.26 27.73 -3.70
CA GLN A 443 -16.40 28.48 -4.95
C GLN A 443 -15.25 28.19 -5.92
N LEU A 444 -14.00 28.22 -5.44
CA LEU A 444 -12.83 27.94 -6.27
C LEU A 444 -12.82 26.47 -6.76
N VAL A 445 -13.14 25.53 -5.88
CA VAL A 445 -13.13 24.09 -6.19
C VAL A 445 -14.24 23.69 -7.16
N GLU A 446 -15.41 24.34 -7.10
CA GLU A 446 -16.55 24.07 -8.00
C GLU A 446 -16.30 24.50 -9.45
N THR A 447 -15.36 25.43 -9.67
CA THR A 447 -14.96 25.83 -11.03
C THR A 447 -14.17 24.73 -11.74
N LEU A 448 -13.57 23.80 -11.00
CA LEU A 448 -12.81 22.69 -11.57
C LEU A 448 -13.75 21.57 -12.09
N PRO A 449 -13.45 20.96 -13.26
CA PRO A 449 -14.28 19.91 -13.83
C PRO A 449 -14.40 18.68 -12.90
N HIS A 450 -15.60 18.08 -12.88
CA HIS A 450 -15.90 16.91 -12.04
C HIS A 450 -15.29 15.59 -12.57
N PHE A 451 -15.01 15.50 -13.88
CA PHE A 451 -14.44 14.31 -14.51
C PHE A 451 -13.16 14.64 -15.27
N PHE A 452 -12.12 13.87 -14.99
CA PHE A 452 -10.80 13.96 -15.61
C PHE A 452 -10.67 12.84 -16.65
N SER A 453 -11.52 12.80 -17.68
CA SER A 453 -11.31 11.91 -18.83
C SER A 453 -12.28 12.23 -19.96
N PHE A 454 -11.74 12.45 -21.16
CA PHE A 454 -12.37 12.81 -22.43
C PHE A 454 -12.75 14.29 -22.61
N GLY A 455 -11.89 15.02 -23.34
CA GLY A 455 -12.16 16.37 -23.86
C GLY A 455 -11.14 17.44 -23.46
N LEU A 456 -10.38 17.24 -22.37
CA LEU A 456 -9.33 18.18 -21.95
C LEU A 456 -8.13 18.14 -22.90
N SER A 457 -7.63 19.32 -23.24
CA SER A 457 -6.34 19.52 -23.91
C SER A 457 -5.18 19.02 -23.03
N ASP A 458 -4.02 18.75 -23.62
CA ASP A 458 -2.85 18.29 -22.84
C ASP A 458 -2.38 19.37 -21.86
N GLU A 459 -2.52 20.65 -22.21
CA GLU A 459 -2.20 21.80 -21.34
C GLU A 459 -3.11 21.85 -20.09
N GLU A 460 -4.41 21.59 -20.23
CA GLU A 460 -5.34 21.54 -19.09
C GLU A 460 -5.13 20.31 -18.20
N ARG A 461 -4.55 19.25 -18.76
CA ARG A 461 -4.17 18.06 -17.98
C ARG A 461 -2.93 18.32 -17.14
N ASP A 462 -2.00 19.11 -17.65
CA ASP A 462 -0.74 19.44 -16.98
C ASP A 462 -0.89 20.58 -15.97
N ASN A 463 -1.73 21.57 -16.25
CA ASN A 463 -2.07 22.63 -15.30
C ASN A 463 -3.59 22.87 -15.20
N PRO A 464 -4.28 22.13 -14.31
CA PRO A 464 -5.73 22.31 -14.13
C PRO A 464 -6.11 23.63 -13.47
N PHE A 465 -5.15 24.45 -13.04
CA PHE A 465 -5.38 25.70 -12.32
C PHE A 465 -5.06 26.97 -13.14
N ALA A 466 -4.59 26.84 -14.38
CA ALA A 466 -4.16 27.99 -15.21
C ALA A 466 -5.27 29.05 -15.35
N GLY A 467 -6.47 28.66 -15.79
CA GLY A 467 -7.60 29.60 -15.94
C GLY A 467 -8.09 30.20 -14.61
N LEU A 468 -7.89 29.49 -13.49
CA LEU A 468 -8.19 30.01 -12.16
C LEU A 468 -7.16 31.06 -11.73
N ALA A 469 -5.88 30.86 -12.04
CA ALA A 469 -4.82 31.83 -11.76
C ALA A 469 -5.04 33.16 -12.50
N ASP A 470 -5.52 33.10 -13.74
CA ASP A 470 -5.88 34.28 -14.53
C ASP A 470 -7.12 35.00 -13.97
N SER A 471 -8.15 34.23 -13.59
CA SER A 471 -9.41 34.77 -13.07
C SER A 471 -9.29 35.31 -11.64
N TYR A 472 -8.38 34.76 -10.83
CA TYR A 472 -8.17 35.13 -9.43
C TYR A 472 -6.69 35.38 -9.12
N PRO A 473 -6.06 36.45 -9.66
CA PRO A 473 -4.62 36.70 -9.49
C PRO A 473 -4.17 36.82 -8.03
N LYS A 474 -5.06 37.26 -7.12
CA LYS A 474 -4.80 37.33 -5.67
C LYS A 474 -4.50 35.97 -5.03
N TYR A 475 -4.92 34.87 -5.65
CA TYR A 475 -4.75 33.50 -5.16
C TYR A 475 -3.71 32.72 -5.96
N ARG A 476 -2.88 33.40 -6.76
CA ARG A 476 -1.86 32.77 -7.61
C ARG A 476 -0.95 31.79 -6.87
N VAL A 477 -0.45 32.17 -5.69
CA VAL A 477 0.42 31.30 -4.86
C VAL A 477 -0.29 30.01 -4.44
N ILE A 478 -1.61 30.07 -4.17
CA ILE A 478 -2.42 28.89 -3.81
C ILE A 478 -2.48 27.93 -5.00
N PHE A 479 -2.69 28.44 -6.22
CA PHE A 479 -2.75 27.61 -7.43
C PHE A 479 -1.40 26.99 -7.78
N GLU A 480 -0.32 27.77 -7.70
CA GLU A 480 1.05 27.29 -7.94
C GLU A 480 1.43 26.18 -6.95
N GLN A 481 1.17 26.39 -5.65
CA GLN A 481 1.40 25.36 -4.63
C GLN A 481 0.50 24.14 -4.81
N ALA A 482 -0.79 24.32 -5.13
CA ALA A 482 -1.70 23.20 -5.41
C ALA A 482 -1.26 22.37 -6.61
N GLN A 483 -0.65 23.00 -7.62
CA GLN A 483 -0.07 22.30 -8.78
C GLN A 483 1.11 21.42 -8.38
N LEU A 484 2.02 21.93 -7.55
CA LEU A 484 3.19 21.19 -7.07
C LEU A 484 2.81 19.95 -6.24
N LEU A 485 1.65 19.99 -5.56
CA LEU A 485 1.15 18.86 -4.78
C LEU A 485 0.40 17.79 -5.60
N LEU A 486 0.08 18.04 -6.88
CA LEU A 486 -0.66 17.08 -7.69
C LEU A 486 0.06 15.73 -7.75
N LYS A 487 -0.72 14.64 -7.63
CA LYS A 487 -0.22 13.25 -7.63
C LYS A 487 0.69 12.89 -6.45
N GLN A 488 1.00 13.81 -5.53
CA GLN A 488 1.71 13.46 -4.31
C GLN A 488 0.83 12.61 -3.38
N PRO A 489 1.41 11.67 -2.60
CA PRO A 489 0.69 10.91 -1.58
C PRO A 489 0.02 11.85 -0.55
N ARG A 490 -1.24 11.58 -0.20
CA ARG A 490 -2.00 12.36 0.80
C ARG A 490 -2.31 11.53 2.04
N HIS A 491 -2.85 10.33 1.85
CA HIS A 491 -3.13 9.39 2.94
C HIS A 491 -3.31 7.97 2.40
N LEU A 492 -3.19 6.98 3.29
CA LEU A 492 -3.50 5.59 2.98
C LEU A 492 -4.97 5.28 3.31
N SER A 493 -5.61 4.48 2.46
CA SER A 493 -6.90 3.87 2.74
C SER A 493 -6.84 2.36 2.49
N MET A 494 -7.90 1.64 2.86
CA MET A 494 -8.01 0.21 2.58
C MET A 494 -8.37 -0.05 1.11
N HIS A 495 -7.70 -1.01 0.46
CA HIS A 495 -8.05 -1.50 -0.87
C HIS A 495 -9.43 -2.19 -0.85
N PRO A 496 -10.27 -2.01 -1.89
CA PRO A 496 -11.63 -2.55 -1.92
C PRO A 496 -11.74 -4.06 -2.08
N GLY A 497 -10.64 -4.81 -2.25
CA GLY A 497 -10.70 -6.26 -2.41
C GLY A 497 -9.51 -7.07 -1.91
N GLY A 498 -8.35 -6.45 -1.76
CA GLY A 498 -7.09 -7.19 -1.64
C GLY A 498 -6.85 -7.60 -0.20
N ILE A 499 -6.85 -8.90 0.06
CA ILE A 499 -6.44 -9.47 1.35
C ILE A 499 -5.15 -10.28 1.16
N LEU A 500 -4.27 -10.20 2.14
CA LEU A 500 -3.01 -10.92 2.20
C LEU A 500 -3.04 -11.86 3.39
N VAL A 501 -2.45 -13.03 3.20
CA VAL A 501 -2.18 -13.99 4.28
C VAL A 501 -0.69 -14.32 4.21
N ALA A 502 0.08 -13.95 5.22
CA ALA A 502 1.51 -14.22 5.27
C ALA A 502 1.79 -15.63 5.82
N PRO A 503 2.94 -16.24 5.50
CA PRO A 503 3.37 -17.50 6.13
C PRO A 503 3.59 -17.36 7.64
N GLY A 504 4.16 -16.23 8.08
CA GLY A 504 4.41 -15.90 9.49
C GLY A 504 3.74 -14.59 9.88
N GLU A 505 4.30 -13.93 10.90
CA GLU A 505 3.90 -12.56 11.22
C GLU A 505 4.16 -11.65 10.01
N ILE A 506 3.13 -10.95 9.55
CA ILE A 506 3.24 -10.11 8.35
C ILE A 506 4.26 -8.99 8.53
N THR A 507 4.42 -8.54 9.77
CA THR A 507 5.38 -7.51 10.19
C THR A 507 6.84 -7.93 10.12
N ASP A 508 7.13 -9.21 9.85
CA ASP A 508 8.49 -9.65 9.56
C ASP A 508 8.97 -9.18 8.19
N LEU A 509 8.03 -8.94 7.26
CA LEU A 509 8.33 -8.62 5.87
C LEU A 509 7.88 -7.20 5.50
N VAL A 510 6.67 -6.79 5.91
CA VAL A 510 6.08 -5.51 5.52
C VAL A 510 5.42 -4.82 6.72
N PRO A 511 5.50 -3.48 6.82
CA PRO A 511 4.83 -2.76 7.89
C PRO A 511 3.32 -2.65 7.61
N VAL A 512 2.54 -2.59 8.69
CA VAL A 512 1.09 -2.46 8.68
C VAL A 512 0.63 -1.21 9.44
N MET A 513 -0.65 -0.89 9.34
CA MET A 513 -1.30 0.19 10.09
C MET A 513 -2.80 -0.10 10.24
N ARG A 514 -3.46 0.60 11.17
CA ARG A 514 -4.94 0.59 11.22
C ARG A 514 -5.51 1.53 10.17
N SER A 515 -6.46 1.02 9.39
CA SER A 515 -7.26 1.87 8.50
C SER A 515 -8.14 2.82 9.32
N GLY A 516 -8.09 4.13 9.03
CA GLY A 516 -8.81 5.14 9.82
C GLY A 516 -10.34 5.04 9.78
N GLY A 517 -10.92 4.31 8.82
CA GLY A 517 -12.37 4.14 8.69
C GLY A 517 -12.93 2.91 9.42
N LYS A 518 -12.44 1.71 9.09
CA LYS A 518 -12.98 0.44 9.60
C LYS A 518 -12.15 -0.17 10.74
N GLY A 519 -11.01 0.42 11.09
CA GLY A 519 -10.10 -0.16 12.08
C GLY A 519 -9.50 -1.50 11.68
N VAL A 520 -9.56 -1.88 10.39
CA VAL A 520 -8.96 -3.11 9.86
C VAL A 520 -7.47 -2.90 9.64
N THR A 521 -6.65 -3.90 9.94
CA THR A 521 -5.21 -3.92 9.63
C THR A 521 -4.99 -3.87 8.13
N ILE A 522 -4.26 -2.86 7.65
CA ILE A 522 -3.84 -2.71 6.26
C ILE A 522 -2.30 -2.68 6.19
N THR A 523 -1.72 -3.11 5.08
CA THR A 523 -0.30 -2.86 4.78
C THR A 523 -0.03 -1.37 4.64
N GLN A 524 1.22 -0.93 4.79
CA GLN A 524 1.61 0.43 4.39
C GLN A 524 2.00 0.52 2.91
N TYR A 525 1.98 -0.61 2.20
CA TYR A 525 2.21 -0.70 0.75
C TYR A 525 0.90 -0.90 -0.01
N ASP A 526 0.87 -0.37 -1.23
CA ASP A 526 -0.19 -0.65 -2.17
C ASP A 526 0.00 -2.00 -2.87
N LEU A 527 -0.88 -2.30 -3.85
CA LEU A 527 -0.87 -3.56 -4.58
C LEU A 527 0.48 -3.85 -5.24
N GLU A 528 1.08 -2.84 -5.88
CA GLU A 528 2.34 -3.02 -6.56
C GLU A 528 3.47 -3.29 -5.57
N GLY A 529 3.49 -2.59 -4.44
CA GLY A 529 4.47 -2.83 -3.39
C GLY A 529 4.39 -4.24 -2.80
N VAL A 530 3.19 -4.71 -2.44
CA VAL A 530 3.03 -6.05 -1.84
C VAL A 530 3.30 -7.18 -2.84
N GLU A 531 2.97 -7.00 -4.13
CA GLU A 531 3.32 -7.96 -5.19
C GLU A 531 4.84 -8.06 -5.37
N GLN A 532 5.57 -6.95 -5.25
CA GLN A 532 7.05 -6.96 -5.33
C GLN A 532 7.70 -7.65 -4.14
N PHE A 533 7.12 -7.55 -2.94
CA PHE A 533 7.50 -8.39 -1.79
C PHE A 533 7.06 -9.85 -1.95
N GLY A 534 6.43 -10.23 -3.08
CA GLY A 534 6.01 -11.60 -3.37
C GLY A 534 4.93 -12.15 -2.43
N LEU A 535 4.23 -11.29 -1.70
CA LEU A 535 3.06 -11.67 -0.92
C LEU A 535 1.89 -11.96 -1.86
N VAL A 536 1.30 -13.14 -1.72
CA VAL A 536 0.18 -13.54 -2.56
C VAL A 536 -1.11 -12.89 -2.07
N LYS A 537 -1.79 -12.19 -2.98
CA LYS A 537 -3.09 -11.57 -2.75
C LYS A 537 -4.23 -12.49 -3.13
N ILE A 538 -5.29 -12.43 -2.33
CA ILE A 538 -6.61 -12.94 -2.66
C ILE A 538 -7.54 -11.73 -2.85
N ASP A 539 -8.26 -11.66 -3.97
CA ASP A 539 -9.19 -10.57 -4.24
C ASP A 539 -10.63 -10.98 -3.87
N LEU A 540 -11.13 -10.31 -2.82
CA LEU A 540 -12.49 -10.44 -2.31
C LEU A 540 -13.26 -9.14 -2.60
N LEU A 541 -13.69 -8.92 -3.85
CA LEU A 541 -14.32 -7.66 -4.24
C LEU A 541 -15.81 -7.63 -3.86
N GLY A 542 -16.27 -6.52 -3.29
CA GLY A 542 -17.70 -6.32 -3.01
C GLY A 542 -18.48 -5.80 -4.23
N ILE A 543 -19.42 -6.59 -4.76
CA ILE A 543 -20.31 -6.17 -5.86
C ILE A 543 -21.73 -5.93 -5.37
N ARG A 544 -22.32 -4.80 -5.78
CA ARG A 544 -23.71 -4.42 -5.42
C ARG A 544 -24.76 -5.33 -6.07
N GLY A 545 -24.53 -5.79 -7.30
CA GLY A 545 -25.42 -6.74 -7.99
C GLY A 545 -25.65 -8.02 -7.18
N LEU A 546 -24.59 -8.58 -6.59
CA LEU A 546 -24.69 -9.75 -5.70
C LEU A 546 -25.49 -9.45 -4.43
N SER A 547 -25.41 -8.22 -3.90
CA SER A 547 -26.23 -7.79 -2.76
C SER A 547 -27.72 -7.77 -3.11
N VAL A 548 -28.07 -7.28 -4.31
CA VAL A 548 -29.44 -7.28 -4.81
C VAL A 548 -29.95 -8.71 -5.00
N LEU A 549 -29.15 -9.60 -5.59
CA LEU A 549 -29.50 -11.01 -5.72
C LEU A 549 -29.75 -11.67 -4.36
N GLY A 550 -28.90 -11.37 -3.37
CA GLY A 550 -29.11 -11.83 -1.99
C GLY A 550 -30.43 -11.36 -1.38
N ASP A 551 -30.81 -10.09 -1.61
CA ASP A 551 -32.08 -9.53 -1.09
C ASP A 551 -33.29 -10.18 -1.73
N VAL A 552 -33.25 -10.38 -3.04
CA VAL A 552 -34.32 -11.05 -3.79
C VAL A 552 -34.47 -12.50 -3.30
N ALA A 553 -33.35 -13.19 -3.11
CA ALA A 553 -33.35 -14.57 -2.61
C ALA A 553 -33.93 -14.67 -1.19
N GLU A 554 -33.56 -13.75 -0.29
CA GLU A 554 -34.12 -13.68 1.07
C GLU A 554 -35.61 -13.36 1.06
N ALA A 555 -36.04 -12.43 0.20
CA ALA A 555 -37.44 -12.09 0.03
C ALA A 555 -38.24 -13.32 -0.45
N ILE A 556 -37.81 -13.98 -1.53
CA ILE A 556 -38.48 -15.18 -2.06
C ILE A 556 -38.55 -16.29 -1.01
N TYR A 557 -37.44 -16.57 -0.34
CA TYR A 557 -37.39 -17.55 0.73
C TYR A 557 -38.38 -17.24 1.86
N SER A 558 -38.57 -15.96 2.21
CA SER A 558 -39.45 -15.56 3.32
C SER A 558 -40.90 -16.01 3.14
N TRP A 559 -41.43 -16.05 1.91
CA TRP A 559 -42.79 -16.51 1.60
C TRP A 559 -42.87 -17.89 0.93
N ARG A 560 -41.73 -18.52 0.60
CA ARG A 560 -41.63 -19.89 0.04
C ARG A 560 -40.78 -20.83 0.90
N ARG A 561 -40.85 -20.70 2.23
CA ARG A 561 -40.05 -21.51 3.16
C ARG A 561 -40.28 -23.03 3.07
N SER A 562 -41.40 -23.46 2.51
CA SER A 562 -41.69 -24.88 2.27
C SER A 562 -40.97 -25.45 1.04
N GLU A 563 -40.55 -24.59 0.11
CA GLU A 563 -39.88 -24.99 -1.15
C GLU A 563 -38.36 -24.97 -1.02
N TYR A 564 -37.81 -24.12 -0.15
CA TYR A 564 -36.37 -23.92 0.00
C TYR A 564 -35.93 -24.10 1.46
N SER A 565 -34.77 -24.71 1.66
CA SER A 565 -34.15 -24.89 2.98
C SER A 565 -33.50 -23.61 3.52
N ASN A 566 -33.05 -22.71 2.63
CA ASN A 566 -32.47 -21.41 2.96
C ASN A 566 -32.52 -20.47 1.74
N ALA A 567 -32.20 -19.20 1.94
CA ALA A 567 -32.23 -18.19 0.88
C ALA A 567 -31.29 -18.50 -0.30
N MET A 568 -30.09 -19.04 -0.06
CA MET A 568 -29.15 -19.32 -1.16
C MET A 568 -29.63 -20.43 -2.08
N GLN A 569 -30.46 -21.36 -1.58
CA GLN A 569 -31.05 -22.38 -2.42
C GLN A 569 -31.93 -21.78 -3.54
N VAL A 570 -32.58 -20.64 -3.29
CA VAL A 570 -33.33 -19.90 -4.32
C VAL A 570 -32.44 -19.54 -5.52
N LEU A 571 -31.18 -19.18 -5.28
CA LEU A 571 -30.23 -18.84 -6.34
C LEU A 571 -29.64 -20.08 -7.02
N GLN A 572 -29.49 -21.18 -6.28
CA GLN A 572 -28.94 -22.44 -6.79
C GLN A 572 -29.92 -23.17 -7.70
N ASP A 573 -31.22 -23.05 -7.41
CA ASP A 573 -32.30 -23.73 -8.13
C ASP A 573 -32.82 -22.90 -9.32
N ILE A 574 -32.16 -21.79 -9.68
CA ILE A 574 -32.53 -20.99 -10.87
C ILE A 574 -32.35 -21.86 -12.13
N PRO A 575 -33.40 -22.06 -12.95
CA PRO A 575 -33.29 -22.85 -14.16
C PRO A 575 -32.33 -22.18 -15.16
N LEU A 576 -31.52 -23.00 -15.82
CA LEU A 576 -30.59 -22.51 -16.84
C LEU A 576 -31.28 -22.04 -18.13
N GLU A 577 -32.47 -22.59 -18.40
CA GLU A 577 -33.29 -22.23 -19.54
C GLU A 577 -34.67 -21.79 -19.05
N ASP A 578 -35.02 -20.53 -19.33
CA ASP A 578 -36.29 -19.91 -18.96
C ASP A 578 -36.77 -19.02 -20.12
N ALA A 579 -37.89 -19.41 -20.73
CA ALA A 579 -38.39 -18.75 -21.94
C ALA A 579 -38.75 -17.27 -21.71
N GLU A 580 -39.27 -16.93 -20.52
CA GLU A 580 -39.61 -15.54 -20.18
C GLU A 580 -38.35 -14.66 -20.05
N THR A 581 -37.29 -15.20 -19.46
CA THR A 581 -35.99 -14.53 -19.36
C THR A 581 -35.37 -14.34 -20.73
N SER A 582 -35.33 -15.38 -21.56
CA SER A 582 -34.81 -15.29 -22.93
C SER A 582 -35.55 -14.23 -23.75
N GLU A 583 -36.88 -14.15 -23.63
CA GLU A 583 -37.65 -13.14 -24.37
C GLU A 583 -37.33 -11.70 -23.92
N LYS A 584 -37.18 -11.46 -22.61
CA LYS A 584 -36.76 -10.14 -22.11
C LYS A 584 -35.37 -9.74 -22.63
N VAL A 585 -34.44 -10.69 -22.69
CA VAL A 585 -33.09 -10.47 -23.24
C VAL A 585 -33.16 -10.16 -24.74
N ARG A 586 -33.90 -10.97 -25.51
CA ARG A 586 -34.13 -10.81 -26.95
C ARG A 586 -34.70 -9.42 -27.29
N LEU A 587 -35.63 -8.93 -26.47
CA LEU A 587 -36.25 -7.61 -26.61
C LEU A 587 -35.39 -6.45 -26.05
N GLY A 588 -34.22 -6.73 -25.46
CA GLY A 588 -33.36 -5.72 -24.84
C GLY A 588 -33.98 -5.04 -23.61
N GLN A 589 -34.86 -5.74 -22.88
CA GLN A 589 -35.55 -5.25 -21.69
C GLN A 589 -34.73 -5.51 -20.41
N THR A 590 -33.47 -5.08 -20.42
CA THR A 590 -32.45 -5.50 -19.44
C THR A 590 -31.95 -4.34 -18.56
N ILE A 591 -32.76 -3.30 -18.36
CA ILE A 591 -32.43 -2.21 -17.42
C ILE A 591 -32.35 -2.81 -16.00
N GLY A 592 -31.23 -2.58 -15.30
CA GLY A 592 -30.97 -3.19 -14.00
C GLY A 592 -30.38 -4.60 -14.04
N CYS A 593 -30.16 -5.17 -15.23
CA CYS A 593 -29.45 -6.45 -15.39
C CYS A 593 -27.94 -6.21 -15.52
N PHE A 594 -27.16 -6.90 -14.67
CA PHE A 594 -25.70 -6.73 -14.59
C PHE A 594 -25.02 -6.93 -15.95
N GLN A 595 -24.11 -6.02 -16.31
CA GLN A 595 -23.35 -5.95 -17.57
C GLN A 595 -24.15 -5.72 -18.87
N ILE A 596 -25.47 -5.92 -18.88
CA ILE A 596 -26.29 -5.87 -20.10
C ILE A 596 -27.33 -4.75 -20.15
N GLU A 597 -27.22 -3.73 -19.29
CA GLU A 597 -28.20 -2.63 -19.19
C GLU A 597 -27.95 -1.43 -20.13
N SER A 598 -26.72 -1.26 -20.62
CA SER A 598 -26.32 -0.05 -21.35
C SER A 598 -27.10 0.10 -22.67
N PRO A 599 -27.39 1.34 -23.14
CA PRO A 599 -28.16 1.53 -24.37
C PRO A 599 -27.58 0.78 -25.59
N GLY A 600 -26.26 0.79 -25.77
CA GLY A 600 -25.63 0.10 -26.89
C GLY A 600 -25.59 -1.43 -26.73
N MET A 601 -25.44 -1.95 -25.51
CA MET A 601 -25.55 -3.39 -25.28
C MET A 601 -26.97 -3.89 -25.56
N ARG A 602 -27.99 -3.16 -25.11
CA ARG A 602 -29.40 -3.48 -25.39
C ARG A 602 -29.76 -3.43 -26.88
N ALA A 603 -29.11 -2.56 -27.64
CA ALA A 603 -29.22 -2.58 -29.10
C ALA A 603 -28.59 -3.86 -29.69
N THR A 604 -27.37 -4.20 -29.24
CA THR A 604 -26.64 -5.41 -29.69
C THR A 604 -27.44 -6.68 -29.42
N LEU A 605 -28.01 -6.85 -28.22
CA LEU A 605 -28.84 -8.01 -27.87
C LEU A 605 -30.05 -8.18 -28.80
N ARG A 606 -30.70 -7.07 -29.17
CA ARG A 606 -31.83 -7.08 -30.12
C ARG A 606 -31.38 -7.40 -31.54
N GLU A 607 -30.23 -6.90 -31.96
CA GLU A 607 -29.70 -7.17 -33.31
C GLU A 607 -29.35 -8.64 -33.50
N ILE A 608 -28.70 -9.27 -32.52
CA ILE A 608 -28.32 -10.69 -32.60
C ILE A 608 -29.47 -11.64 -32.19
N GLN A 609 -30.61 -11.10 -31.77
CA GLN A 609 -31.76 -11.87 -31.25
C GLN A 609 -31.36 -12.87 -30.14
N ALA A 610 -30.51 -12.42 -29.21
CA ALA A 610 -29.95 -13.26 -28.16
C ALA A 610 -31.04 -14.00 -27.37
N ASP A 611 -30.98 -15.33 -27.34
CA ASP A 611 -31.96 -16.16 -26.62
C ASP A 611 -31.35 -17.26 -25.77
N SER A 612 -30.03 -17.44 -25.85
CA SER A 612 -29.26 -18.36 -25.02
C SER A 612 -28.20 -17.64 -24.18
N ARG A 613 -27.62 -18.36 -23.21
CA ARG A 613 -26.46 -17.85 -22.45
C ARG A 613 -25.25 -17.60 -23.36
N ASP A 614 -25.09 -18.43 -24.39
CA ASP A 614 -23.96 -18.35 -25.32
C ASP A 614 -24.05 -17.07 -26.17
N ASP A 615 -25.25 -16.64 -26.51
CA ASP A 615 -25.48 -15.35 -27.19
C ASP A 615 -25.16 -14.17 -26.27
N ILE A 616 -25.53 -14.25 -24.99
CA ILE A 616 -25.18 -13.22 -24.01
C ILE A 616 -23.66 -13.11 -23.85
N MET A 617 -22.96 -14.25 -23.75
CA MET A 617 -21.49 -14.28 -23.70
C MET A 617 -20.88 -13.68 -24.97
N SER A 618 -21.44 -14.00 -26.13
CA SER A 618 -21.02 -13.46 -27.43
C SER A 618 -21.25 -11.94 -27.52
N ALA A 619 -22.41 -11.45 -27.09
CA ALA A 619 -22.73 -10.01 -27.03
C ALA A 619 -21.73 -9.24 -26.14
N LEU A 620 -21.40 -9.79 -24.97
CA LEU A 620 -20.40 -9.23 -24.06
C LEU A 620 -18.98 -9.21 -24.64
N ALA A 621 -18.65 -10.17 -25.50
CA ALA A 621 -17.38 -10.19 -26.22
C ALA A 621 -17.36 -9.16 -27.36
N LEU A 622 -18.45 -9.02 -28.12
CA LEU A 622 -18.60 -8.10 -29.25
C LEU A 622 -18.71 -6.64 -28.84
N TYR A 623 -19.39 -6.34 -27.72
CA TYR A 623 -19.58 -4.97 -27.24
C TYR A 623 -18.36 -4.46 -26.47
N ARG A 624 -17.20 -4.44 -27.14
CA ARG A 624 -15.93 -3.88 -26.66
C ARG A 624 -15.36 -2.89 -27.68
N PRO A 625 -14.57 -1.88 -27.25
CA PRO A 625 -14.06 -0.83 -28.14
C PRO A 625 -13.27 -1.33 -29.36
N GLY A 626 -12.59 -2.48 -29.24
CA GLY A 626 -11.84 -3.10 -30.33
C GLY A 626 -12.76 -3.70 -31.41
N PRO A 627 -13.57 -4.73 -31.10
CA PRO A 627 -14.50 -5.34 -32.05
C PRO A 627 -15.47 -4.35 -32.71
N LEU A 628 -15.95 -3.34 -31.97
CA LEU A 628 -16.82 -2.28 -32.49
C LEU A 628 -16.16 -1.40 -33.57
N ARG A 629 -14.81 -1.28 -33.56
CA ARG A 629 -14.06 -0.52 -34.56
C ARG A 629 -13.58 -1.37 -35.74
N GLY A 630 -13.52 -2.69 -35.56
CA GLY A 630 -12.94 -3.63 -36.52
C GLY A 630 -13.92 -4.27 -37.51
N GLY A 631 -15.20 -3.89 -37.50
CA GLY A 631 -16.22 -4.47 -38.39
C GLY A 631 -16.62 -5.92 -38.05
N LEU A 632 -16.15 -6.47 -36.92
CA LEU A 632 -16.47 -7.83 -36.45
C LEU A 632 -17.92 -7.99 -35.93
N LYS A 633 -18.67 -6.89 -35.86
CA LYS A 633 -20.06 -6.86 -35.42
C LYS A 633 -21.04 -7.23 -36.55
N ASP A 634 -20.65 -6.94 -37.79
CA ASP A 634 -21.41 -7.26 -39.01
C ASP A 634 -21.02 -8.65 -39.52
#